data_AF-A0A2E1DGP4-F1
#
_entry.id   AF-A0A2E1DGP4-F1
#
_cell.length_a   1.000
_cell.length_b   1.000
_cell.length_c   1.000
_cell.angle_alpha   90.00
_cell.angle_beta   90.00
_cell.angle_gamma   90.00
#
_symmetry.space_group_name_H-M   'P 1'
#
loop_
_entity.id
_entity.type
_entity.pdbx_description
1 polymer ?
#
loop_
_entity_poly.entity_id
_entity_poly.type
_entity_poly.pdbx_seq_one_letter_code
_entity_poly.pdbx_strand_id
1 'polypeptide(L)'
;MRILRNFLGLFLLTAFNFSCVDENESNADFVDTISEPTNISALVSITQDNTGLVTIIPTGEGVVTFNVDYGDGSDISGSINPGNST
;
A
#
# COMPACT_ATOMS: atom_id res chain seq x y z
N MET A 1 -15.75 -48.21 31.74
CA MET A 1 -14.40 -47.81 31.28
C MET A 1 -14.23 -47.74 29.76
N ARG A 2 -14.86 -48.61 28.95
CA ARG A 2 -14.69 -48.59 27.48
C ARG A 2 -15.39 -47.41 26.79
N ILE A 3 -16.63 -47.14 27.18
CA ILE A 3 -17.44 -46.02 26.63
C ILE A 3 -16.79 -44.67 26.95
N LEU A 4 -16.37 -44.44 28.21
CA LEU A 4 -15.70 -43.20 28.62
C LEU A 4 -14.38 -42.98 27.86
N ARG A 5 -13.58 -44.04 27.64
CA ARG A 5 -12.34 -43.98 26.86
C ARG A 5 -12.60 -43.62 25.40
N ASN A 6 -13.68 -44.14 24.81
CA ASN A 6 -14.05 -43.84 23.43
C ASN A 6 -14.54 -42.39 23.27
N PHE A 7 -15.32 -41.88 24.23
CA PHE A 7 -15.73 -40.48 24.25
C PHE A 7 -14.56 -39.51 24.45
N LEU A 8 -13.62 -39.85 25.33
CA LEU A 8 -12.41 -39.05 25.54
C LEU A 8 -11.52 -39.02 24.29
N GLY A 9 -11.38 -40.16 23.61
CA GLY A 9 -10.65 -40.24 22.34
C GLY A 9 -11.30 -39.42 21.22
N LEU A 10 -12.63 -39.43 21.12
CA LEU A 10 -13.36 -38.63 20.13
C LEU A 10 -13.23 -37.13 20.41
N PHE A 11 -13.33 -36.72 21.68
CA PHE A 11 -13.16 -35.33 22.10
C PHE A 11 -11.76 -34.79 21.77
N LEU A 12 -10.71 -35.57 22.07
CA LEU A 12 -9.33 -35.21 21.76
C LEU A 12 -9.09 -35.11 20.24
N LEU A 13 -9.70 -36.00 19.45
CA LEU A 13 -9.63 -35.95 17.99
C LEU A 13 -10.28 -34.68 17.45
N THR A 14 -11.46 -34.29 17.96
CA THR A 14 -12.11 -33.04 17.55
C THR A 14 -11.34 -31.81 17.98
N ALA A 15 -10.78 -31.78 19.20
CA ALA A 15 -10.00 -30.66 19.71
C ALA A 15 -8.71 -30.42 18.90
N PHE A 16 -8.06 -31.49 18.43
CA PHE A 16 -6.86 -31.39 17.59
C PHE A 16 -7.15 -30.74 16.23
N ASN A 17 -8.34 -30.98 15.66
CA ASN A 17 -8.75 -30.34 14.40
C ASN A 17 -9.04 -28.83 14.57
N PHE A 18 -9.49 -28.39 15.76
CA PHE A 18 -9.70 -26.96 16.05
C PHE A 18 -8.43 -26.23 16.53
N SER A 19 -7.34 -26.94 16.83
CA SER A 19 -6.06 -26.34 17.21
C SER A 19 -5.24 -25.82 16.02
N CYS A 20 -5.66 -26.12 14.79
CA CYS A 20 -5.10 -25.54 13.57
C CYS A 20 -6.01 -24.41 13.10
N VAL A 21 -6.24 -23.44 14.00
CA VAL A 21 -6.58 -22.10 13.57
C VAL A 21 -5.25 -21.39 13.63
N ASP A 22 -4.61 -21.15 12.47
CA ASP A 22 -3.69 -20.03 12.37
C ASP A 22 -4.55 -18.83 12.75
N GLU A 23 -4.44 -18.39 13.99
CA GLU A 23 -5.00 -17.13 14.43
C GLU A 23 -4.28 -16.10 13.58
N ASN A 24 -4.94 -15.72 12.48
CA ASN A 24 -4.41 -14.84 11.44
C ASN A 24 -3.77 -13.63 12.12
N GLU A 25 -2.45 -13.71 12.31
CA GLU A 25 -1.60 -12.66 12.84
C GLU A 25 -1.34 -11.61 11.75
N SER A 26 -2.32 -11.40 10.86
CA SER A 26 -2.35 -10.31 9.90
C SER A 26 -3.19 -9.18 10.47
N ASN A 27 -2.80 -8.63 11.64
CA ASN A 27 -3.43 -7.41 12.13
C ASN A 27 -2.94 -6.24 11.27
N ALA A 28 -3.60 -5.99 10.14
CA ALA A 28 -3.29 -4.87 9.28
C ALA A 28 -3.73 -3.50 9.87
N ASP A 29 -4.19 -3.46 11.12
CA ASP A 29 -4.55 -2.23 11.85
C ASP A 29 -3.46 -1.15 11.80
N PHE A 30 -2.18 -1.51 11.63
CA PHE A 30 -1.11 -0.52 11.47
C PHE A 30 -1.24 0.29 10.17
N VAL A 31 -1.89 -0.24 9.14
CA VAL A 31 -2.11 0.48 7.87
C VAL A 31 -3.03 1.69 8.11
N ASP A 32 -4.00 1.56 9.01
CA ASP A 32 -4.88 2.66 9.40
C ASP A 32 -4.16 3.74 10.24
N THR A 33 -2.95 3.46 10.73
CA THR A 33 -2.12 4.44 11.44
C THR A 33 -1.21 5.26 10.53
N ILE A 34 -1.13 4.92 9.23
CA ILE A 34 -0.31 5.66 8.27
C ILE A 34 -1.02 6.98 7.94
N SER A 35 -0.38 8.10 8.29
CA SER A 35 -0.87 9.41 7.90
C SER A 35 -0.82 9.57 6.38
N GLU A 36 -1.85 10.23 5.84
CA GLU A 36 -1.84 10.68 4.44
C GLU A 36 -0.61 11.56 4.16
N PRO A 37 -0.07 11.54 2.93
CA PRO A 37 1.03 12.40 2.56
C PRO A 37 0.67 13.89 2.68
N THR A 38 1.65 14.71 3.10
CA THR A 38 1.45 16.15 3.36
C THR A 38 2.41 17.01 2.54
N ASN A 39 2.21 18.33 2.55
CA ASN A 39 3.07 19.31 1.88
C ASN A 39 3.31 19.01 0.39
N ILE A 40 2.28 18.54 -0.31
CA ILE A 40 2.33 18.21 -1.73
C ILE A 40 2.50 19.48 -2.56
N SER A 41 3.51 19.49 -3.42
CA SER A 41 3.81 20.60 -4.33
C SER A 41 4.50 20.07 -5.60
N ALA A 42 4.77 20.95 -6.56
CA ALA A 42 5.55 20.64 -7.74
C ALA A 42 6.37 21.84 -8.21
N LEU A 43 7.64 21.62 -8.55
CA LEU A 43 8.44 22.58 -9.30
C LEU A 43 8.19 22.37 -10.79
N VAL A 44 7.77 23.41 -11.48
CA VAL A 44 7.55 23.40 -12.93
C VAL A 44 8.62 24.27 -13.59
N SER A 45 9.40 23.67 -14.48
CA SER A 45 10.43 24.35 -15.26
C SER A 45 10.07 24.32 -16.75
N ILE A 46 10.14 25.47 -17.41
CA ILE A 46 9.77 25.63 -18.82
C ILE A 46 11.02 26.07 -19.60
N THR A 47 11.40 25.31 -20.63
CA THR A 47 12.57 25.66 -21.45
C THR A 47 12.32 26.94 -22.27
N GLN A 48 13.36 27.76 -22.41
CA GLN A 48 13.31 29.03 -23.14
C GLN A 48 13.78 28.90 -24.61
N ASP A 49 13.93 27.67 -25.11
CA ASP A 49 14.44 27.35 -26.44
C ASP A 49 13.32 27.13 -27.49
N ASN A 50 12.07 27.48 -27.15
CA ASN A 50 10.87 27.27 -27.96
C ASN A 50 10.56 25.81 -28.31
N THR A 51 11.22 24.83 -27.67
CA THR A 51 10.87 23.41 -27.86
C THR A 51 9.53 23.06 -27.21
N GLY A 52 9.06 23.88 -26.27
CA GLY A 52 7.84 23.62 -25.51
C GLY A 52 8.02 22.52 -24.46
N LEU A 53 9.25 22.17 -24.12
CA LEU A 53 9.53 21.16 -23.10
C LEU A 53 9.27 21.74 -21.71
N VAL A 54 8.44 21.03 -20.95
CA VAL A 54 8.14 21.32 -19.55
C VAL A 54 8.66 20.15 -18.71
N THR A 55 9.38 20.47 -17.64
CA THR A 55 9.84 19.49 -16.66
C THR A 55 9.10 19.71 -15.35
N ILE A 56 8.49 18.67 -14.82
CA ILE A 56 7.73 18.71 -13.57
C ILE A 56 8.44 17.83 -12.54
N ILE A 57 8.78 18.43 -11.39
CA ILE A 57 9.40 17.74 -10.25
C ILE A 57 8.41 17.80 -9.08
N PRO A 58 7.62 16.73 -8.84
CA PRO A 58 6.70 16.68 -7.72
C PRO A 58 7.45 16.49 -6.40
N THR A 59 6.94 17.09 -5.32
CA THR A 59 7.48 17.01 -3.97
C THR A 59 6.36 16.80 -2.96
N GLY A 60 6.71 16.23 -1.80
CA GLY A 60 5.77 15.93 -0.73
C GLY A 60 6.42 15.16 0.41
N GLU A 61 5.82 15.19 1.58
CA GLU A 61 6.24 14.47 2.78
C GLU A 61 5.41 13.20 2.96
N GLY A 62 6.06 12.10 3.32
CA GLY A 62 5.39 10.80 3.46
C GLY A 62 4.92 10.17 2.14
N VAL A 63 5.36 10.70 1.00
CA VAL A 63 4.99 10.19 -0.33
C VAL A 63 5.92 9.04 -0.75
N VAL A 64 5.35 7.96 -1.25
CA VAL A 64 6.09 6.84 -1.84
C VAL A 64 6.18 6.90 -3.36
N THR A 65 5.23 7.57 -4.02
CA THR A 65 5.12 7.67 -5.48
C THR A 65 4.23 8.86 -5.85
N PHE A 66 4.51 9.48 -7.00
CA PHE A 66 3.68 10.53 -7.59
C PHE A 66 3.13 10.09 -8.95
N ASN A 67 1.94 10.60 -9.26
CA ASN A 67 1.37 10.65 -10.60
C ASN A 67 0.93 12.08 -10.85
N VAL A 68 1.23 12.61 -12.04
CA VAL A 68 0.92 13.98 -12.43
C VAL A 68 -0.13 13.93 -13.54
N ASP A 69 -1.29 14.51 -13.26
CA ASP A 69 -2.24 14.90 -14.30
C ASP A 69 -1.81 16.27 -14.83
N TYR A 70 -1.50 16.33 -16.12
CA TYR A 70 -1.00 17.55 -16.76
C TYR A 70 -2.12 18.59 -17.01
N GLY A 71 -3.39 18.19 -16.90
CA GLY A 71 -4.55 19.08 -17.05
C GLY A 71 -4.82 19.58 -18.47
N ASP A 72 -4.11 19.07 -19.48
CA ASP A 72 -4.28 19.39 -20.90
C ASP A 72 -5.08 18.34 -21.67
N GLY A 73 -5.57 17.30 -20.98
CA GLY A 73 -6.32 16.18 -21.55
C GLY A 73 -5.43 15.07 -22.12
N SER A 74 -4.10 15.16 -21.96
CA SER A 74 -3.19 14.04 -22.19
C SER A 74 -3.31 12.98 -21.09
N ASP A 75 -2.68 11.82 -21.32
CA ASP A 75 -2.65 10.74 -20.32
C ASP A 75 -1.87 11.17 -19.06
N ILE A 76 -2.32 10.71 -17.90
CA ILE A 76 -1.63 10.89 -16.62
C ILE A 76 -0.20 10.34 -16.74
N SER A 77 0.76 11.00 -16.09
CA SER A 77 2.15 10.55 -16.06
C SER A 77 2.28 9.09 -15.59
N GLY A 78 3.37 8.44 -16.02
CA GLY A 78 3.83 7.23 -15.34
C GLY A 78 4.11 7.47 -13.85
N SER A 79 4.33 6.37 -13.11
CA SER A 79 4.74 6.43 -11.71
C SER A 79 6.11 7.13 -11.59
N ILE A 80 6.17 8.20 -10.77
CA ILE A 80 7.38 8.99 -10.52
C ILE A 80 7.81 8.74 -9.07
N ASN A 81 9.03 8.22 -8.89
CA ASN A 81 9.61 8.07 -7.55
C ASN A 81 10.04 9.43 -6.99
N PRO A 82 9.95 9.64 -5.66
CA PRO A 82 10.43 10.87 -5.03
C PRO A 82 11.84 11.27 -5.47
N GLY A 83 12.03 12.54 -5.82
CA GLY A 83 13.30 13.09 -6.33
C GLY A 83 13.52 12.96 -7.83
N ASN A 84 12.61 12.33 -8.57
CA ASN A 84 12.64 12.28 -10.04
C ASN A 84 11.70 13.31 -10.67
N SER A 85 11.81 13.47 -11.99
CA SER A 85 11.00 14.36 -12.80
C SER A 85 10.28 13.62 -13.93
N THR A 86 9.25 14.24 -14.47
CA THR A 86 8.65 13.90 -15.76
C THR A 86 8.71 15.07 -16.73
#